data_AF-A0A7W4I6U2-F1
#
_entry.id   AF-A0A7W4I6U2-F1
#
_cell.length_a   1.000
_cell.length_b   1.000
_cell.length_c   1.000
_cell.angle_alpha   90.00
_cell.angle_beta   90.00
_cell.angle_gamma   90.00
#
_symmetry.space_group_name_H-M   'P 1'
#
loop_
_entity.id
_entity.type
_entity.pdbx_description
1 polymer ?
#
loop_
_entity_poly.entity_id
_entity_poly.type
_entity_poly.pdbx_seq_one_letter_code
_entity_poly.pdbx_strand_id
1 'polypeptide(L)'
;MPTFILSAIPATRTIEQNFASTPMALLNNVVEPVRVEARNVMEVAERVLTFGSSVATAQPGVSFLVCVRAARGQRKPRGFDTANRAEACHNAAWLHVVIAQPAPHANGPGIRMWGGRFTPFQLDGQAPIWPDTTPDEFTPHADGSVGLYGWLRAVNARIQCETKSLSNLFDVVSGVDLRERYRARTHPFDVAAELLAVPGAALLDAA
;
A
#
# COMPACT_ATOMS: atom_id res chain seq x y z
N MET A 1 7.08 -32.33 0.41
CA MET A 1 7.37 -30.93 0.03
C MET A 1 7.51 -30.13 1.32
N PRO A 2 8.33 -29.06 1.43
CA PRO A 2 8.40 -28.29 2.67
C PRO A 2 7.02 -27.71 3.02
N THR A 3 6.59 -27.91 4.27
CA THR A 3 5.28 -27.46 4.76
C THR A 3 5.45 -26.21 5.62
N PHE A 4 4.62 -25.21 5.35
CA PHE A 4 4.52 -23.96 6.11
C PHE A 4 3.14 -23.85 6.75
N ILE A 5 3.08 -23.10 7.83
CA ILE A 5 1.87 -22.68 8.52
C ILE A 5 1.75 -21.18 8.31
N LEU A 6 0.64 -20.77 7.72
CA LEU A 6 0.28 -19.37 7.54
C LEU A 6 -0.76 -18.98 8.58
N SER A 7 -0.51 -17.87 9.27
CA SER A 7 -1.37 -17.32 10.31
C SER A 7 -1.61 -15.85 10.03
N ALA A 8 -2.88 -15.42 9.99
CA ALA A 8 -3.22 -14.00 9.91
C ALA A 8 -3.38 -13.46 11.33
N ILE A 9 -2.46 -12.61 11.78
CA ILE A 9 -2.44 -12.06 13.14
C ILE A 9 -2.93 -10.62 13.09
N PRO A 10 -3.96 -10.21 13.88
CA PRO A 10 -4.36 -8.82 13.99
C PRO A 10 -3.17 -7.95 14.38
N ALA A 11 -2.93 -6.92 13.57
CA ALA A 11 -1.80 -6.02 13.74
C ALA A 11 -2.10 -4.70 13.03
N THR A 12 -1.51 -3.63 13.53
CA THR A 12 -1.46 -2.32 12.85
C THR A 12 -0.03 -1.82 12.99
N ARG A 13 0.52 -1.22 11.94
CA ARG A 13 1.81 -0.53 12.03
C ARG A 13 1.56 0.94 12.28
N THR A 14 2.12 1.46 13.36
CA THR A 14 2.07 2.89 13.67
C THR A 14 3.45 3.48 13.40
N ILE A 15 3.50 4.53 12.59
CA ILE A 15 4.70 5.34 12.37
C ILE A 15 4.61 6.56 13.29
N GLU A 16 5.59 6.67 14.17
CA GLU A 16 5.80 7.81 15.05
C GLU A 16 7.00 8.64 14.54
N GLN A 17 7.30 9.77 15.19
CA GLN A 17 8.32 10.70 14.72
C GLN A 17 9.69 10.04 14.50
N ASN A 18 10.09 9.12 15.38
CA ASN A 18 11.45 8.54 15.37
C ASN A 18 11.49 7.01 15.27
N PHE A 19 10.33 6.35 15.22
CA PHE A 19 10.28 4.89 15.16
C PHE A 19 8.95 4.39 14.57
N ALA A 20 8.91 3.10 14.23
CA ALA A 20 7.68 2.41 13.87
C ALA A 20 7.43 1.28 14.88
N SER A 21 6.19 1.16 15.33
CA SER A 21 5.72 0.05 16.15
C SER A 21 4.75 -0.81 15.34
N THR A 22 4.73 -2.11 15.58
CA THR A 22 3.74 -3.01 14.98
C THR A 22 3.29 -3.99 16.05
N PRO A 23 2.46 -3.54 17.01
CA PRO A 23 1.90 -4.45 18.00
C PRO A 23 1.11 -5.54 17.29
N MET A 24 1.40 -6.78 17.68
CA MET A 24 0.70 -7.97 17.20
C MET A 24 0.00 -8.60 18.39
N ALA A 25 -1.27 -8.95 18.23
CA ALA A 25 -1.99 -9.77 19.21
C ALA A 25 -1.56 -11.23 19.04
N LEU A 26 -0.30 -11.53 19.40
CA LEU A 26 0.25 -12.87 19.32
C LEU A 26 -0.70 -13.84 20.04
N LEU A 27 -1.04 -14.95 19.37
CA LEU A 27 -2.03 -15.97 19.75
C LEU A 27 -3.48 -15.76 19.28
N ASN A 28 -3.84 -14.56 18.81
CA ASN A 28 -5.13 -14.32 18.18
C ASN A 28 -4.96 -14.39 16.67
N ASN A 29 -5.59 -15.37 16.01
CA ASN A 29 -5.66 -15.39 14.56
C ASN A 29 -6.99 -14.79 14.10
N VAL A 30 -6.97 -14.03 13.01
CA VAL A 30 -8.17 -13.49 12.34
C VAL A 30 -9.05 -14.63 11.82
N VAL A 31 -8.41 -15.69 11.30
CA VAL A 31 -9.01 -16.94 10.82
C VAL A 31 -8.12 -18.11 11.22
N GLU A 32 -8.63 -19.34 11.10
CA GLU A 32 -7.84 -20.54 11.41
C GLU A 32 -6.55 -20.61 10.56
N PRO A 33 -5.38 -20.90 11.17
CA PRO A 33 -4.14 -21.08 10.43
C PRO A 33 -4.20 -22.21 9.42
N VAL A 34 -3.59 -22.01 8.25
CA VAL A 34 -3.58 -23.01 7.18
C VAL A 34 -2.19 -23.62 7.00
N ARG A 35 -2.17 -24.91 6.68
CA ARG A 35 -0.94 -25.58 6.23
C ARG A 35 -0.86 -25.51 4.72
N VAL A 36 0.29 -25.06 4.21
CA VAL A 36 0.56 -24.96 2.78
C VAL A 36 1.89 -25.61 2.46
N GLU A 37 2.01 -26.11 1.23
CA GLU A 37 3.28 -26.62 0.73
C GLU A 37 3.89 -25.61 -0.25
N ALA A 38 5.21 -25.42 -0.12
CA ALA A 38 5.98 -24.53 -1.00
C ALA A 38 7.44 -24.99 -1.08
N ARG A 39 8.05 -24.89 -2.26
CA ARG A 39 9.41 -25.35 -2.56
C ARG A 39 10.44 -24.23 -2.46
N ASN A 40 10.03 -23.01 -2.78
CA ASN A 40 10.92 -21.85 -2.88
C ASN A 40 10.22 -20.58 -2.36
N VAL A 41 10.96 -19.47 -2.33
CA VAL A 41 10.47 -18.19 -1.79
C VAL A 41 9.27 -17.64 -2.59
N MET A 42 9.29 -17.77 -3.91
CA MET A 42 8.23 -17.28 -4.80
C MET A 42 6.92 -18.01 -4.53
N GLU A 43 6.95 -19.35 -4.43
CA GLU A 43 5.78 -20.14 -4.04
C GLU A 43 5.27 -19.74 -2.65
N VAL A 44 6.15 -19.46 -1.69
CA VAL A 44 5.70 -18.96 -0.38
C VAL A 44 4.98 -17.62 -0.50
N ALA A 45 5.51 -16.68 -1.29
CA ALA A 45 4.89 -15.38 -1.52
C ALA A 45 3.50 -15.51 -2.18
N GLU A 46 3.35 -16.40 -3.16
CA GLU A 46 2.05 -16.71 -3.78
C GLU A 46 1.05 -17.29 -2.77
N ARG A 47 1.50 -18.20 -1.89
CA ARG A 47 0.66 -18.76 -0.82
C ARG A 47 0.24 -17.70 0.19
N VAL A 48 1.15 -16.79 0.56
CA VAL A 48 0.83 -15.63 1.40
C VAL A 48 -0.21 -14.74 0.72
N LEU A 49 -0.04 -14.46 -0.57
CA LEU A 49 -0.97 -13.63 -1.32
C LEU A 49 -2.38 -14.23 -1.37
N THR A 50 -2.46 -15.51 -1.69
CA THR A 50 -3.71 -16.27 -1.76
C THR A 50 -4.40 -16.32 -0.40
N PHE A 51 -3.66 -16.68 0.66
CA PHE A 51 -4.20 -16.78 2.00
C PHE A 51 -4.70 -15.43 2.51
N GLY A 52 -3.88 -14.37 2.42
CA GLY A 52 -4.28 -13.04 2.87
C GLY A 52 -5.50 -12.49 2.13
N SER A 53 -5.61 -12.75 0.82
CA SER A 53 -6.80 -12.36 0.04
C SER A 53 -8.06 -13.07 0.54
N SER A 54 -7.95 -14.36 0.88
CA SER A 54 -9.07 -15.10 1.47
C SER A 54 -9.46 -14.57 2.85
N VAL A 55 -8.49 -14.16 3.67
CA VAL A 55 -8.73 -13.55 4.98
C VAL A 55 -9.43 -12.20 4.81
N ALA A 56 -8.95 -11.35 3.91
CA ALA A 56 -9.56 -10.03 3.66
C ALA A 56 -10.99 -10.13 3.11
N THR A 57 -11.27 -11.18 2.33
CA THR A 57 -12.64 -11.47 1.84
C THR A 57 -13.55 -11.94 2.99
N ALA A 58 -13.05 -12.82 3.86
CA ALA A 58 -13.81 -13.35 4.99
C ALA A 58 -14.00 -12.33 6.12
N GLN A 59 -13.05 -11.42 6.31
CA GLN A 59 -13.03 -10.39 7.34
C GLN A 59 -12.66 -9.01 6.75
N PRO A 60 -13.58 -8.38 5.99
CA PRO A 60 -13.32 -7.10 5.34
C PRO A 60 -12.94 -6.00 6.34
N GLY A 61 -11.95 -5.17 5.98
CA GLY A 61 -11.53 -4.02 6.77
C GLY A 61 -10.65 -4.34 8.00
N VAL A 62 -10.41 -5.62 8.29
CA VAL A 62 -9.50 -6.02 9.36
C VAL A 62 -8.05 -5.86 8.92
N SER A 63 -7.25 -5.20 9.75
CA SER A 63 -5.81 -5.08 9.57
C SER A 63 -5.07 -6.27 10.17
N PHE A 64 -4.18 -6.89 9.40
CA PHE A 64 -3.43 -8.05 9.87
C PHE A 64 -2.07 -8.21 9.17
N LEU A 65 -1.19 -8.96 9.83
CA LEU A 65 0.06 -9.46 9.29
C LEU A 65 -0.07 -10.96 9.00
N VAL A 66 0.38 -11.41 7.82
CA VAL A 66 0.52 -12.84 7.55
C VAL A 66 1.87 -13.32 8.07
N CYS A 67 1.84 -14.10 9.14
CA CYS A 67 3.00 -14.77 9.71
C CYS A 67 3.23 -16.11 8.99
N VAL A 68 4.46 -16.31 8.52
CA VAL A 68 4.88 -17.56 7.88
C VAL A 68 5.82 -18.33 8.81
N ARG A 69 5.46 -19.56 9.15
CA ARG A 69 6.29 -20.44 9.99
C ARG A 69 6.49 -21.79 9.32
N ALA A 70 7.71 -22.31 9.30
CA ALA A 70 7.95 -23.69 8.87
C ALA A 70 7.31 -24.66 9.88
N ALA A 71 6.67 -25.73 9.38
CA ALA A 71 6.15 -26.78 10.24
C ALA A 71 7.30 -27.46 11.02
N ARG A 72 6.96 -28.17 12.10
CA ARG A 72 7.96 -28.85 12.95
C ARG A 72 8.81 -29.80 12.10
N GLY A 73 10.14 -29.70 12.21
CA GLY A 73 11.09 -30.49 11.44
C GLY A 73 11.33 -30.02 10.00
N GLN A 74 10.60 -29.01 9.52
CA GLN A 74 10.81 -28.42 8.19
C GLN A 74 11.77 -27.24 8.26
N ARG A 75 12.42 -26.94 7.12
CA ARG A 75 13.31 -25.79 6.96
C ARG A 75 12.70 -24.78 5.98
N LYS A 76 12.97 -23.49 6.23
CA LYS A 76 12.67 -22.41 5.30
C LYS A 76 13.49 -22.59 4.01
N PRO A 77 12.97 -22.19 2.84
CA PRO A 77 13.75 -22.22 1.60
C PRO A 77 14.93 -21.25 1.72
N ARG A 78 16.00 -21.53 0.96
CA ARG A 78 17.17 -20.65 0.89
C ARG A 78 16.73 -19.23 0.47
N GLY A 79 17.26 -18.23 1.16
CA GLY A 79 16.96 -16.82 0.88
C GLY A 79 15.65 -16.29 1.48
N PHE A 80 14.87 -17.13 2.17
CA PHE A 80 13.59 -16.71 2.77
C PHE A 80 13.75 -15.49 3.69
N ASP A 81 14.71 -15.50 4.61
CA ASP A 81 14.84 -14.40 5.59
C ASP A 81 15.30 -13.09 4.94
N THR A 82 16.04 -13.17 3.83
CA THR A 82 16.40 -12.00 3.01
C THR A 82 15.18 -11.46 2.29
N ALA A 83 14.41 -12.33 1.64
CA ALA A 83 13.18 -11.95 0.95
C ALA A 83 12.12 -11.38 1.90
N ASN A 84 12.00 -11.95 3.09
CA ASN A 84 11.11 -11.45 4.14
C ASN A 84 11.51 -10.04 4.60
N ARG A 85 12.81 -9.79 4.80
CA ARG A 85 13.32 -8.45 5.15
C ARG A 85 13.12 -7.44 4.03
N ALA A 86 13.21 -7.88 2.78
CA ALA A 86 12.93 -7.07 1.60
C ALA A 86 11.42 -6.95 1.27
N GLU A 87 10.53 -7.41 2.15
CA GLU A 87 9.06 -7.43 1.96
C GLU A 87 8.56 -8.21 0.72
N ALA A 88 9.42 -9.00 0.08
CA ALA A 88 9.10 -9.79 -1.12
C ALA A 88 8.16 -10.98 -0.84
N CYS A 89 7.97 -11.35 0.44
CA CYS A 89 6.98 -12.36 0.84
C CYS A 89 5.57 -11.76 1.02
N HIS A 90 5.40 -10.44 0.91
CA HIS A 90 4.11 -9.74 1.04
C HIS A 90 3.37 -9.92 2.38
N ASN A 91 4.09 -10.28 3.44
CA ASN A 91 3.53 -10.55 4.77
C ASN A 91 2.75 -9.36 5.37
N ALA A 92 3.11 -8.13 4.99
CA ALA A 92 2.49 -6.90 5.48
C ALA A 92 1.52 -6.24 4.48
N ALA A 93 1.12 -6.94 3.41
CA ALA A 93 0.31 -6.33 2.35
C ALA A 93 -1.09 -5.86 2.77
N TRP A 94 -1.64 -6.44 3.86
CA TRP A 94 -2.93 -6.06 4.48
C TRP A 94 -2.76 -5.28 5.79
N LEU A 95 -1.54 -4.86 6.11
CA LEU A 95 -1.27 -4.11 7.32
C LEU A 95 -1.65 -2.64 7.13
N HIS A 96 -2.54 -2.13 7.97
CA HIS A 96 -2.80 -0.70 8.07
C HIS A 96 -1.54 -0.01 8.61
N VAL A 97 -1.05 1.00 7.90
CA VAL A 97 0.10 1.81 8.30
C VAL A 97 -0.39 3.19 8.70
N VAL A 98 -0.61 3.40 10.00
CA VAL A 98 -1.15 4.64 10.57
C VAL A 98 -0.01 5.58 10.93
N ILE A 99 -0.17 6.86 10.64
CA ILE A 99 0.71 7.94 11.11
C ILE A 99 0.11 8.45 12.42
N ALA A 100 0.86 8.32 13.53
CA ALA A 100 0.35 8.62 14.88
C ALA A 100 -0.09 10.08 15.03
N GLN A 101 0.65 10.99 14.39
CA GLN A 101 0.36 12.42 14.37
C GLN A 101 0.35 12.85 12.90
N PRO A 102 -0.81 12.78 12.22
CA PRO A 102 -0.97 13.30 10.87
C PRO A 102 -0.55 14.77 10.85
N ALA A 103 0.58 15.07 10.21
CA ALA A 103 1.01 16.46 10.08
C ALA A 103 0.05 17.18 9.13
N PRO A 104 -0.62 18.26 9.56
CA PRO A 104 -1.50 19.03 8.67
C PRO A 104 -0.67 19.65 7.55
N HIS A 105 -1.25 19.69 6.34
CA HIS A 105 -0.66 20.42 5.22
C HIS A 105 -1.15 21.86 5.25
N ALA A 106 -0.33 22.82 4.82
CA ALA A 106 -0.65 24.25 4.90
C ALA A 106 -2.02 24.62 4.29
N ASN A 107 -2.47 23.85 3.28
CA ASN A 107 -3.73 24.08 2.58
C ASN A 107 -4.66 22.85 2.58
N GLY A 108 -4.58 21.95 3.57
CA GLY A 108 -5.56 20.86 3.68
C GLY A 108 -5.29 19.82 4.78
N PRO A 109 -6.07 18.71 4.79
CA PRO A 109 -6.00 17.72 5.86
C PRO A 109 -4.65 16.99 5.87
N GLY A 110 -4.20 16.57 7.06
CA GLY A 110 -2.97 15.79 7.20
C GLY A 110 -3.12 14.37 6.66
N ILE A 111 -2.01 13.67 6.41
CA ILE A 111 -2.07 12.25 6.01
C ILE A 111 -2.22 11.38 7.24
N ARG A 112 -3.31 10.61 7.31
CA ARG A 112 -3.52 9.60 8.36
C ARG A 112 -2.81 8.29 8.05
N MET A 113 -2.75 7.89 6.78
CA MET A 113 -2.15 6.62 6.36
C MET A 113 -1.58 6.74 4.94
N TRP A 114 -0.35 6.24 4.75
CA TRP A 114 0.27 6.17 3.42
C TRP A 114 -0.36 5.11 2.50
N GLY A 115 -1.14 4.20 3.07
CA GLY A 115 -1.68 3.04 2.38
C GLY A 115 -0.60 2.00 2.10
N GLY A 116 -1.04 0.80 1.80
CA GLY A 116 -0.22 -0.32 1.39
C GLY A 116 -0.80 -0.95 0.13
N ARG A 117 -0.27 -2.10 -0.28
CA ARG A 117 -0.74 -2.76 -1.51
C ARG A 117 -2.24 -3.04 -1.49
N PHE A 118 -2.77 -3.53 -0.37
CA PHE A 118 -4.20 -3.83 -0.23
C PHE A 118 -4.88 -3.01 0.87
N THR A 119 -4.24 -1.93 1.31
CA THR A 119 -4.78 -1.07 2.38
C THR A 119 -4.90 0.37 1.88
N PRO A 120 -5.97 1.08 2.25
CA PRO A 120 -6.27 2.39 1.67
C PRO A 120 -5.25 3.45 2.13
N PHE A 121 -4.83 4.32 1.21
CA PHE A 121 -4.25 5.62 1.55
C PHE A 121 -5.32 6.45 2.26
N GLN A 122 -5.01 7.29 3.25
CA GLN A 122 -6.02 8.13 3.90
C GLN A 122 -5.45 9.51 4.21
N LEU A 123 -6.16 10.55 3.78
CA LEU A 123 -6.09 11.86 4.42
C LEU A 123 -6.92 11.81 5.71
N ASP A 124 -6.63 12.70 6.65
CA ASP A 124 -7.33 12.76 7.92
C ASP A 124 -8.82 12.99 7.68
N GLY A 125 -9.63 12.09 8.23
CA GLY A 125 -11.07 12.03 8.00
C GLY A 125 -11.53 11.67 6.58
N GLN A 126 -10.63 11.39 5.62
CA GLN A 126 -11.00 11.13 4.21
C GLN A 126 -10.40 9.82 3.69
N ALA A 127 -11.21 8.76 3.77
CA ALA A 127 -10.86 7.47 3.17
C ALA A 127 -11.27 7.44 1.68
N PRO A 128 -10.37 7.07 0.75
CA PRO A 128 -10.69 6.84 -0.64
C PRO A 128 -11.46 5.53 -0.79
N ILE A 129 -12.49 5.55 -1.62
CA ILE A 129 -13.21 4.36 -2.08
C ILE A 129 -12.54 3.86 -3.37
N TRP A 130 -12.10 2.60 -3.39
CA TRP A 130 -11.64 1.94 -4.60
C TRP A 130 -12.85 1.52 -5.45
N PRO A 131 -12.90 1.86 -6.74
CA PRO A 131 -13.99 1.43 -7.61
C PRO A 131 -13.81 -0.05 -7.95
N ASP A 132 -14.53 -0.93 -7.25
CA ASP A 132 -14.45 -2.38 -7.50
C ASP A 132 -14.99 -2.78 -8.89
N THR A 133 -15.73 -1.92 -9.58
CA THR A 133 -16.53 -2.28 -10.76
C THR A 133 -16.21 -1.52 -12.05
N THR A 134 -15.64 -0.31 -11.99
CA THR A 134 -15.33 0.49 -13.19
C THR A 134 -13.95 1.14 -13.05
N PRO A 135 -12.92 0.63 -13.74
CA PRO A 135 -11.60 1.26 -13.78
C PRO A 135 -11.66 2.68 -14.35
N ASP A 136 -10.91 3.58 -13.74
CA ASP A 136 -10.68 4.95 -14.23
C ASP A 136 -9.24 5.11 -14.76
N GLU A 137 -8.89 6.33 -15.19
CA GLU A 137 -7.55 6.67 -15.68
C GLU A 137 -6.42 6.41 -14.69
N PHE A 138 -6.67 6.37 -13.38
CA PHE A 138 -5.63 6.10 -12.37
C PHE A 138 -5.39 4.60 -12.16
N THR A 139 -6.37 3.76 -12.50
CA THR A 139 -6.35 2.33 -12.23
C THR A 139 -5.14 1.61 -12.86
N PRO A 140 -4.79 1.84 -14.14
CA PRO A 140 -3.60 1.24 -14.75
C PRO A 140 -2.28 1.67 -14.09
N HIS A 141 -2.22 2.89 -13.55
CA HIS A 141 -1.02 3.43 -12.92
C HIS A 141 -0.83 2.96 -11.47
N ALA A 142 -1.94 2.63 -10.80
CA ALA A 142 -1.95 2.13 -9.44
C ALA A 142 -1.42 0.69 -9.30
N ASP A 143 -1.36 -0.10 -10.39
CA ASP A 143 -0.81 -1.46 -10.41
C ASP A 143 -1.38 -2.37 -9.30
N GLY A 144 -2.70 -2.27 -9.10
CA GLY A 144 -3.42 -3.02 -8.05
C GLY A 144 -3.08 -2.60 -6.61
N SER A 145 -2.40 -1.47 -6.40
CA SER A 145 -2.11 -0.89 -5.09
C SER A 145 -3.20 0.10 -4.66
N VAL A 146 -4.02 -0.31 -3.68
CA VAL A 146 -5.11 0.51 -3.13
C VAL A 146 -4.59 1.82 -2.53
N GLY A 147 -3.45 1.76 -1.84
CA GLY A 147 -2.77 2.93 -1.33
C GLY A 147 -2.34 3.90 -2.41
N LEU A 148 -1.66 3.40 -3.46
CA LEU A 148 -1.17 4.24 -4.55
C LEU A 148 -2.33 4.92 -5.29
N TYR A 149 -3.42 4.21 -5.58
CA TYR A 149 -4.59 4.80 -6.22
C TYR A 149 -5.20 5.96 -5.44
N GLY A 150 -5.43 5.77 -4.13
CA GLY A 150 -5.94 6.83 -3.27
C GLY A 150 -5.02 8.05 -3.27
N TRP A 151 -3.70 7.81 -3.24
CA TRP A 151 -2.70 8.86 -3.31
C TRP A 151 -2.72 9.59 -4.66
N LEU A 152 -2.76 8.88 -5.79
CA LEU A 152 -2.84 9.46 -7.14
C LEU A 152 -4.06 10.38 -7.28
N ARG A 153 -5.23 9.93 -6.80
CA ARG A 153 -6.45 10.77 -6.81
C ARG A 153 -6.29 12.03 -5.96
N ALA A 154 -5.61 11.95 -4.81
CA ALA A 154 -5.36 13.11 -3.97
C ALA A 154 -4.43 14.13 -4.66
N VAL A 155 -3.40 13.66 -5.37
CA VAL A 155 -2.54 14.55 -6.20
C VAL A 155 -3.37 15.18 -7.32
N ASN A 156 -4.14 14.39 -8.07
CA ASN A 156 -4.95 14.88 -9.18
C ASN A 156 -5.98 15.93 -8.72
N ALA A 157 -6.72 15.65 -7.64
CA ALA A 157 -7.70 16.58 -7.10
C ALA A 157 -7.05 17.93 -6.71
N ARG A 158 -5.82 17.89 -6.19
CA ARG A 158 -5.05 19.10 -5.88
C ARG A 158 -4.65 19.85 -7.15
N ILE A 159 -4.14 19.16 -8.17
CA ILE A 159 -3.80 19.76 -9.47
C ILE A 159 -5.03 20.41 -10.12
N GLN A 160 -6.16 19.71 -10.18
CA GLN A 160 -7.40 20.25 -10.75
C GLN A 160 -7.91 21.47 -9.97
N CYS A 161 -7.78 21.48 -8.64
CA CYS A 161 -8.15 22.62 -7.81
C CYS A 161 -7.28 23.86 -8.14
N GLU A 162 -5.96 23.70 -8.15
CA GLU A 162 -5.00 24.80 -8.39
C GLU A 162 -5.05 25.32 -9.83
N THR A 163 -5.30 24.44 -10.80
CA THR A 163 -5.39 24.80 -12.22
C THR A 163 -6.80 25.19 -12.67
N LYS A 164 -7.80 25.18 -11.78
CA LYS A 164 -9.22 25.36 -12.13
C LYS A 164 -9.69 24.39 -13.21
N SER A 165 -9.25 23.13 -13.10
CA SER A 165 -9.56 22.02 -14.00
C SER A 165 -9.00 22.18 -15.43
N LEU A 166 -7.99 23.02 -15.64
CA LEU A 166 -7.30 23.16 -16.92
C LEU A 166 -6.25 22.06 -17.17
N SER A 167 -5.84 21.33 -16.13
CA SER A 167 -4.88 20.22 -16.25
C SER A 167 -5.23 19.09 -15.28
N ASN A 168 -4.87 17.88 -15.70
CA ASN A 168 -4.94 16.67 -14.90
C ASN A 168 -3.54 16.20 -14.53
N LEU A 169 -3.46 15.22 -13.64
CA LEU A 169 -2.21 14.64 -13.13
C LEU A 169 -1.30 14.15 -14.26
N PHE A 170 -1.84 13.38 -15.20
CA PHE A 170 -1.04 12.76 -16.25
C PHE A 170 -0.69 13.70 -17.41
N ASP A 171 -1.19 14.94 -17.40
CA ASP A 171 -0.78 15.98 -18.36
C ASP A 171 0.61 16.55 -18.02
N VAL A 172 1.05 16.39 -16.77
CA VAL A 172 2.26 17.06 -16.25
C VAL A 172 3.33 16.10 -15.72
N VAL A 173 3.03 14.81 -15.55
CA VAL A 173 4.00 13.84 -15.02
C VAL A 173 3.69 12.41 -15.44
N SER A 174 4.76 11.60 -15.56
CA SER A 174 4.63 10.18 -15.88
C SER A 174 4.17 9.36 -14.67
N GLY A 175 3.50 8.23 -14.94
CA GLY A 175 3.14 7.27 -13.90
C GLY A 175 4.34 6.63 -13.19
N VAL A 176 5.52 6.59 -13.82
CA VAL A 176 6.74 6.02 -13.20
C VAL A 176 7.24 6.92 -12.08
N ASP A 177 7.36 8.23 -12.35
CA ASP A 177 7.83 9.22 -11.37
C ASP A 177 6.88 9.29 -10.16
N LEU A 178 5.58 9.17 -10.41
CA LEU A 178 4.56 9.16 -9.36
C LEU A 178 4.70 7.95 -8.42
N ARG A 179 5.08 6.78 -8.93
CA ARG A 179 5.35 5.61 -8.08
C ARG A 179 6.58 5.81 -7.20
N GLU A 180 7.60 6.48 -7.71
CA GLU A 180 8.80 6.78 -6.93
C GLU A 180 8.49 7.76 -5.79
N ARG A 181 7.73 8.82 -6.08
CA ARG A 181 7.26 9.78 -5.07
C ARG A 181 6.37 9.12 -4.01
N TYR A 182 5.48 8.22 -4.41
CA TYR A 182 4.67 7.44 -3.47
C TYR A 182 5.54 6.53 -2.58
N ARG A 183 6.53 5.83 -3.14
CA ARG A 183 7.49 5.00 -2.38
C ARG A 183 8.32 5.83 -1.41
N ALA A 184 8.69 7.04 -1.81
CA ALA A 184 9.38 8.02 -0.97
C ALA A 184 8.49 8.62 0.12
N ARG A 185 7.18 8.29 0.14
CA ARG A 185 6.19 8.82 1.08
C ARG A 185 6.16 10.35 1.06
N THR A 186 6.18 10.93 -0.14
CA THR A 186 6.03 12.38 -0.34
C THR A 186 4.55 12.78 -0.25
N HIS A 187 4.26 13.88 0.43
CA HIS A 187 2.88 14.36 0.60
C HIS A 187 2.25 14.64 -0.77
N PRO A 188 1.02 14.18 -1.06
CA PRO A 188 0.44 14.34 -2.40
C PRO A 188 0.27 15.81 -2.79
N PHE A 189 0.04 16.70 -1.82
CA PHE A 189 -0.07 18.14 -2.09
C PHE A 189 1.29 18.81 -2.32
N ASP A 190 2.37 18.31 -1.72
CA ASP A 190 3.72 18.80 -2.02
C ASP A 190 4.10 18.39 -3.44
N VAL A 191 3.79 17.14 -3.82
CA VAL A 191 3.97 16.68 -5.21
C VAL A 191 3.19 17.55 -6.19
N ALA A 192 1.91 17.83 -5.92
CA ALA A 192 1.12 18.71 -6.79
C ALA A 192 1.74 20.11 -6.91
N ALA A 193 2.19 20.71 -5.80
CA ALA A 193 2.82 22.02 -5.80
C ALA A 193 4.14 22.03 -6.60
N GLU A 194 4.98 21.02 -6.42
CA GLU A 194 6.23 20.86 -7.17
C GLU A 194 5.98 20.73 -8.67
N LEU A 195 5.01 19.91 -9.07
CA LEU A 195 4.66 19.70 -10.48
C LEU A 195 4.16 20.99 -11.16
N LEU A 196 3.42 21.83 -10.43
CA LEU A 196 2.93 23.11 -10.92
C LEU A 196 3.97 24.24 -10.87
N ALA A 197 5.01 24.09 -10.03
CA ALA A 197 6.09 25.07 -9.91
C ALA A 197 7.11 24.99 -11.06
N VAL A 198 7.14 23.88 -11.82
CA VAL A 198 8.03 23.73 -12.98
C VAL A 198 7.44 24.52 -14.17
N PRO A 199 8.07 25.60 -14.63
CA PRO A 199 7.62 26.30 -15.82
C PRO A 199 7.99 25.45 -17.03
N GLY A 200 7.01 24.81 -17.67
CA GLY A 200 7.24 24.12 -18.95
C GLY A 200 6.71 22.69 -19.12
N ALA A 201 5.58 22.32 -18.49
CA ALA A 201 4.73 21.28 -19.09
C ALA A 201 4.01 21.91 -20.29
N ALA A 202 4.78 22.12 -21.36
CA ALA A 202 4.22 22.48 -22.66
C ALA A 202 3.23 21.38 -23.04
N LEU A 203 1.98 21.80 -23.27
CA LEU A 203 1.07 21.25 -24.28
C LEU A 203 1.79 20.27 -25.22
N LEU A 204 1.74 18.98 -24.90
CA LEU A 204 2.16 17.93 -25.83
C LEU A 204 1.05 17.80 -26.89
N ASP A 205 1.31 18.46 -28.01
CA ASP A 205 0.87 18.20 -29.37
C ASP A 205 -0.64 18.12 -29.65
N ALA A 206 -1.23 19.30 -29.89
CA ALA A 206 -2.18 19.47 -30.98
C ALA A 206 -1.40 19.83 -32.26
N ALA A 207 -1.06 18.82 -33.06
CA ALA A 207 -0.73 18.94 -34.48
C ALA A 207 -1.07 17.63 -35.21
#